data_AF-A0A7R9YEM5-F1
#
_entry.id   AF-A0A7R9YEM5-F1
#
_cell.length_a   1.000
_cell.length_b   1.000
_cell.length_c   1.000
_cell.angle_alpha   90.00
_cell.angle_beta   90.00
_cell.angle_gamma   90.00
#
_symmetry.space_group_name_H-M   'P 1'
#
loop_
_entity.id
_entity.type
_entity.pdbx_description
1 polymer ?
#
loop_
_entity_poly.entity_id
_entity_poly.type
_entity_poly.pdbx_seq_one_letter_code
_entity_poly.pdbx_strand_id
1 'polypeptide(L)'
;MASPATMRLLWTPPFLGHFDYEVREFHSLREAWCLDGTAAEGADCASAQAMVTYAAWVAASAMAWTLLRPPMLPPGVHKTKSWHLVSHNNVNLVVLPLMTSLATLGVFGMIPNDVVCYALAGYMAFDFLWIAIFPRAVASKPKLILVHHCVTFFLGVASAHIGSGFGYMCSYATCVELNTFLLVAMRLPSVRGTALGKLLEGGFWVTCLVFRMGVHPWLVYHSLFAAPAVYPPHRILVTLGMTFMVLFNMYYVYLRVKKDAKADAKASKAKAKAKSEFKSS
;
A
#
# COMPACT_ATOMS: atom_id res chain seq x y z
N MET A 1 21.64 26.76 -27.26
CA MET A 1 20.76 26.08 -26.29
C MET A 1 19.33 26.26 -26.77
N ALA A 2 18.67 25.18 -27.21
CA ALA A 2 17.31 25.25 -27.73
C ALA A 2 16.31 25.21 -26.56
N SER A 3 15.33 26.11 -26.57
CA SER A 3 14.19 26.12 -25.64
C SER A 3 13.43 24.79 -25.75
N PRO A 4 13.05 24.13 -24.63
CA PRO A 4 12.21 22.95 -24.70
C PRO A 4 10.87 23.32 -25.36
N ALA A 5 10.46 22.52 -26.35
CA ALA A 5 9.24 22.73 -27.10
C ALA A 5 8.02 22.52 -26.19
N THR A 6 7.24 23.57 -25.98
CA THR A 6 5.97 23.53 -25.24
C THR A 6 4.92 22.82 -26.09
N MET A 7 4.64 21.56 -25.80
CA MET A 7 3.55 20.83 -26.47
C MET A 7 2.23 21.21 -25.79
N ARG A 8 1.49 22.16 -26.36
CA ARG A 8 0.14 22.52 -25.88
C ARG A 8 -0.89 21.49 -26.36
N LEU A 9 -1.36 20.64 -25.46
CA LEU A 9 -2.55 19.80 -25.70
C LEU A 9 -3.81 20.65 -25.51
N LEU A 10 -4.35 21.15 -26.62
CA LEU A 10 -5.60 21.90 -26.67
C LEU A 10 -6.80 20.95 -26.63
N TRP A 11 -7.20 20.52 -25.43
CA TRP A 11 -8.55 19.98 -25.23
C TRP A 11 -9.04 20.25 -23.80
N THR A 12 -9.73 21.37 -23.62
CA THR A 12 -10.46 21.70 -22.39
C THR A 12 -11.94 21.96 -22.70
N PRO A 13 -12.89 21.34 -21.97
CA PRO A 13 -14.32 21.62 -22.11
C PRO A 13 -14.65 23.08 -21.73
N PRO A 14 -15.55 23.77 -22.45
CA PRO A 14 -15.75 25.22 -22.38
C PRO A 14 -16.36 25.77 -21.07
N PHE A 15 -16.70 24.92 -20.09
CA PHE A 15 -17.30 25.33 -18.82
C PHE A 15 -16.34 25.30 -17.63
N LEU A 16 -15.11 24.81 -17.83
CA LEU A 16 -14.01 25.01 -16.89
C LEU A 16 -13.17 26.14 -17.47
N GLY A 17 -13.21 27.33 -16.86
CA GLY A 17 -12.44 28.49 -17.31
C GLY A 17 -10.99 28.13 -17.63
N HIS A 18 -10.35 28.87 -18.54
CA HIS A 18 -8.96 28.65 -18.97
C HIS A 18 -8.02 28.53 -17.75
N PHE A 19 -7.83 27.30 -17.30
CA PHE A 19 -6.72 26.91 -16.45
C PHE A 19 -5.55 26.76 -17.42
N ASP A 20 -4.77 27.82 -17.60
CA ASP A 20 -3.39 27.71 -18.10
C ASP A 20 -2.59 27.00 -17.00
N TYR A 21 -2.81 25.69 -16.89
CA TYR A 21 -1.89 24.81 -16.19
C TYR A 21 -0.69 24.67 -17.13
N GLU A 22 0.31 25.55 -17.01
CA GLU A 22 1.65 25.17 -17.39
C GLU A 22 1.95 23.90 -16.58
N VAL A 23 1.83 22.74 -17.21
CA VAL A 23 2.27 21.48 -16.65
C VAL A 23 3.80 21.57 -16.58
N ARG A 24 4.31 22.30 -15.60
CA ARG A 24 5.53 21.87 -14.93
C ARG A 24 5.11 20.54 -14.30
N GLU A 25 5.56 19.44 -14.88
CA GLU A 25 5.40 18.10 -14.31
C GLU A 25 6.11 18.13 -12.96
N PHE A 26 5.38 18.52 -11.91
CA PHE A 26 5.90 18.46 -10.55
C PHE A 26 5.82 17.00 -10.13
N HIS A 27 6.96 16.35 -10.11
CA HIS A 27 7.13 14.95 -9.71
C HIS A 27 6.99 14.80 -8.18
N SER A 28 6.92 15.88 -7.41
CA SER A 28 6.55 15.85 -5.97
C SER A 28 5.85 17.14 -5.51
N LEU A 29 5.12 17.09 -4.38
CA LEU A 29 4.56 18.31 -3.76
C LEU A 29 5.65 19.31 -3.38
N ARG A 30 6.85 18.84 -3.05
CA ARG A 30 8.01 19.71 -2.79
C ARG A 30 8.39 20.52 -4.02
N GLU A 31 8.42 19.92 -5.21
CA GLU A 31 8.70 20.68 -6.45
C GLU A 31 7.61 21.70 -6.75
N ALA A 32 6.36 21.41 -6.38
CA ALA A 32 5.25 22.36 -6.49
C ALA A 32 5.34 23.51 -5.46
N TRP A 33 6.03 23.31 -4.33
CA TRP A 33 6.05 24.25 -3.20
C TRP A 33 7.40 24.99 -3.04
N CYS A 34 8.49 24.43 -3.55
CA CYS A 34 9.80 25.08 -3.61
C CYS A 34 9.90 25.92 -4.89
N LEU A 35 9.54 27.20 -4.79
CA LEU A 35 9.62 28.16 -5.89
C LEU A 35 11.07 28.44 -6.34
N ASP A 36 12.07 28.19 -5.49
CA ASP A 36 13.48 28.47 -5.78
C ASP A 36 14.31 27.18 -5.72
N GLY A 37 14.72 26.69 -6.91
CA GLY A 37 15.40 25.41 -7.13
C GLY A 37 16.86 25.31 -6.64
N THR A 38 17.22 25.95 -5.53
CA THR A 38 18.63 26.07 -5.08
C THR A 38 18.94 25.37 -3.76
N ALA A 39 17.96 24.82 -3.05
CA ALA A 39 18.15 24.39 -1.65
C ALA A 39 18.28 22.86 -1.41
N ALA A 40 18.31 22.00 -2.44
CA ALA A 40 18.02 20.57 -2.24
C ALA A 40 19.13 19.56 -2.54
N GLU A 41 20.27 19.94 -3.11
CA GLU A 41 21.28 18.95 -3.58
C GLU A 41 22.18 18.39 -2.45
N GLY A 42 22.08 18.90 -1.22
CA GLY A 42 22.98 18.52 -0.11
C GLY A 42 22.39 17.64 0.98
N ALA A 43 21.11 17.22 0.89
CA ALA A 43 20.52 16.32 1.89
C ALA A 43 20.99 14.87 1.63
N ASP A 44 22.18 14.60 2.17
CA ASP A 44 23.03 13.42 2.07
C ASP A 44 22.35 12.07 1.78
N CYS A 45 22.85 11.41 0.73
CA CYS A 45 22.66 9.98 0.45
C CYS A 45 22.93 9.10 1.70
N ALA A 46 23.82 9.55 2.60
CA ALA A 46 24.09 8.89 3.87
C ALA A 46 22.87 8.87 4.82
N SER A 47 22.05 9.92 4.84
CA SER A 47 20.84 10.00 5.69
C SER A 47 19.74 9.06 5.19
N ALA A 48 19.55 9.02 3.87
CA ALA A 48 18.70 8.07 3.19
C ALA A 48 19.13 6.62 3.46
N GLN A 49 20.42 6.33 3.29
CA GLN A 49 20.99 5.01 3.55
C GLN A 49 20.84 4.61 5.02
N ALA A 50 21.07 5.53 5.96
CA ALA A 50 20.87 5.28 7.38
C ALA A 50 19.39 4.98 7.72
N MET A 51 18.42 5.67 7.11
CA MET A 51 17.00 5.38 7.30
C MET A 51 16.62 3.99 6.77
N VAL A 52 17.13 3.59 5.60
CA VAL A 52 16.90 2.25 5.03
C VAL A 52 17.52 1.18 5.92
N THR A 53 18.77 1.37 6.35
CA THR A 53 19.46 0.44 7.25
C THR A 53 18.74 0.33 8.59
N TYR A 54 18.25 1.43 9.15
CA TYR A 54 17.48 1.43 10.40
C TYR A 54 16.16 0.69 10.24
N ALA A 55 15.40 0.95 9.18
CA ALA A 55 14.14 0.25 8.91
C ALA A 55 14.37 -1.27 8.73
N ALA A 56 15.42 -1.65 7.99
CA ALA A 56 15.82 -3.04 7.83
C ALA A 56 16.22 -3.69 9.17
N TRP A 57 16.96 -2.97 10.02
CA TRP A 57 17.36 -3.45 11.34
C TRP A 57 16.17 -3.62 12.29
N VAL A 58 15.22 -2.67 12.31
CA VAL A 58 13.99 -2.77 13.11
C VAL A 58 13.17 -3.97 12.65
N ALA A 59 13.00 -4.17 11.35
CA ALA A 59 12.29 -5.33 10.80
C ALA A 59 12.98 -6.64 11.20
N ALA A 60 14.29 -6.76 10.98
CA ALA A 60 15.07 -7.94 11.34
C ALA A 60 15.06 -8.21 12.86
N SER A 61 15.09 -7.17 13.69
CA SER A 61 15.01 -7.30 15.15
C SER A 61 13.63 -7.76 15.61
N ALA A 62 12.56 -7.21 15.03
CA ALA A 62 11.19 -7.67 15.29
C ALA A 62 10.99 -9.13 14.86
N MET A 63 11.61 -9.57 13.76
CA MET A 63 11.65 -10.98 13.38
C MET A 63 12.38 -11.83 14.40
N ALA A 64 13.62 -11.47 14.73
CA ALA A 64 14.43 -12.26 15.65
C ALA A 64 13.69 -12.42 16.98
N TRP A 65 13.08 -11.33 17.46
CA TRP A 65 12.23 -11.37 18.64
C TRP A 65 11.03 -12.32 18.50
N THR A 66 10.31 -12.26 17.38
CA THR A 66 9.12 -13.12 17.15
C THR A 66 9.46 -14.57 16.86
N LEU A 67 10.58 -14.86 16.20
CA LEU A 67 11.05 -16.22 15.88
C LEU A 67 11.70 -16.90 17.08
N LEU A 68 12.46 -16.16 17.90
CA LEU A 68 13.20 -16.70 19.04
C LEU A 68 12.34 -16.82 20.30
N ARG A 69 11.21 -16.10 20.39
CA ARG A 69 10.25 -16.26 21.49
C ARG A 69 8.91 -16.73 20.95
N PRO A 70 8.57 -18.03 21.05
CA PRO A 70 7.18 -18.42 20.93
C PRO A 70 6.40 -17.59 21.97
N PRO A 71 5.35 -16.85 21.57
CA PRO A 71 4.55 -16.11 22.52
C PRO A 71 4.00 -17.12 23.52
N MET A 72 4.16 -16.82 24.80
CA MET A 72 3.43 -17.48 25.87
C MET A 72 1.95 -17.12 25.73
N LEU A 73 1.29 -17.70 24.72
CA LEU A 73 -0.15 -17.64 24.62
C LEU A 73 -0.71 -18.54 25.74
N PRO A 74 -1.78 -18.10 26.43
CA PRO A 74 -2.42 -18.91 27.44
C PRO A 74 -2.79 -20.30 26.85
N PRO A 75 -2.62 -21.38 27.64
CA PRO A 75 -3.04 -22.71 27.22
C PRO A 75 -4.50 -22.68 26.74
N GLY A 76 -4.75 -23.05 25.47
CA GLY A 76 -6.09 -23.08 24.86
C GLY A 76 -6.31 -22.14 23.66
N VAL A 77 -5.53 -21.06 23.53
CA VAL A 77 -5.65 -20.13 22.38
C VAL A 77 -5.11 -20.74 21.07
N HIS A 78 -4.17 -21.68 21.17
CA HIS A 78 -3.55 -22.37 20.03
C HIS A 78 -4.51 -23.25 19.22
N LYS A 79 -5.73 -23.55 19.69
CA LYS A 79 -6.66 -24.44 18.97
C LYS A 79 -7.20 -23.87 17.66
N THR A 80 -7.00 -22.58 17.34
CA THR A 80 -7.69 -21.96 16.18
C THR A 80 -6.81 -21.18 15.19
N LYS A 81 -5.60 -20.73 15.54
CA LYS A 81 -4.72 -19.95 14.64
C LYS A 81 -3.28 -20.45 14.69
N SER A 82 -2.64 -20.55 13.52
CA SER A 82 -1.22 -20.91 13.39
C SER A 82 -0.35 -19.84 14.08
N TRP A 83 0.72 -20.26 14.74
CA TRP A 83 1.70 -19.35 15.33
C TRP A 83 2.29 -18.40 14.27
N HIS A 84 2.61 -18.90 13.08
CA HIS A 84 3.13 -18.11 11.98
C HIS A 84 2.22 -16.93 11.60
N LEU A 85 0.89 -17.10 11.63
CA LEU A 85 -0.06 -16.02 11.37
C LEU A 85 -0.01 -14.94 12.46
N VAL A 86 0.15 -15.34 13.73
CA VAL A 86 0.23 -14.39 14.84
C VAL A 86 1.54 -13.59 14.74
N SER A 87 2.68 -14.27 14.56
CA SER A 87 3.98 -13.62 14.43
C SER A 87 4.02 -12.67 13.23
N HIS A 88 3.52 -13.11 12.07
CA HIS A 88 3.43 -12.29 10.86
C HIS A 88 2.59 -11.02 11.07
N ASN A 89 1.40 -11.15 11.67
CA ASN A 89 0.57 -9.97 11.97
C ASN A 89 1.28 -9.01 12.95
N ASN A 90 2.01 -9.52 13.95
CA ASN A 90 2.74 -8.67 14.90
C ASN A 90 3.86 -7.87 14.23
N VAL A 91 4.61 -8.49 13.33
CA VAL A 91 5.63 -7.78 12.52
C VAL A 91 4.96 -6.71 11.66
N ASN A 92 3.87 -7.06 10.98
CA ASN A 92 3.15 -6.12 10.12
C ASN A 92 2.51 -4.95 10.89
N LEU A 93 2.14 -5.12 12.17
CA LEU A 93 1.66 -4.03 13.01
C LEU A 93 2.73 -2.97 13.30
N VAL A 94 4.01 -3.31 13.14
CA VAL A 94 5.14 -2.38 13.28
C VAL A 94 5.59 -1.87 11.92
N VAL A 95 5.79 -2.77 10.96
CA VAL A 95 6.39 -2.43 9.66
C VAL A 95 5.45 -1.60 8.79
N LEU A 96 4.14 -1.91 8.75
CA LEU A 96 3.21 -1.20 7.86
C LEU A 96 3.04 0.30 8.20
N PRO A 97 2.93 0.71 9.48
CA PRO A 97 2.97 2.14 9.84
C PRO A 97 4.26 2.84 9.43
N LEU A 98 5.42 2.18 9.56
CA LEU A 98 6.71 2.74 9.14
C LEU A 98 6.74 2.92 7.61
N MET A 99 6.32 1.91 6.85
CA MET A 99 6.22 1.98 5.39
C MET A 99 5.26 3.08 4.93
N THR A 100 4.10 3.21 5.58
CA THR A 100 3.12 4.27 5.30
C THR A 100 3.71 5.66 5.59
N SER A 101 4.47 5.79 6.68
CA SER A 101 5.11 7.05 7.06
C SER A 101 6.18 7.45 6.04
N LEU A 102 7.05 6.52 5.64
CA LEU A 102 8.05 6.73 4.59
C LEU A 102 7.36 7.15 3.27
N ALA A 103 6.34 6.42 2.85
CA ALA A 103 5.58 6.74 1.64
C ALA A 103 4.98 8.15 1.69
N THR A 104 4.40 8.53 2.83
CA THR A 104 3.83 9.86 3.04
C THR A 104 4.91 10.95 2.94
N LEU A 105 6.05 10.76 3.59
CA LEU A 105 7.20 11.68 3.48
C LEU A 105 7.71 11.78 2.05
N GLY A 106 7.72 10.68 1.28
CA GLY A 106 8.10 10.66 -0.13
C GLY A 106 7.12 11.45 -1.01
N VAL A 107 5.81 11.30 -0.77
CA VAL A 107 4.75 12.08 -1.44
C VAL A 107 4.95 13.58 -1.21
N PHE A 108 5.31 13.99 0.01
CA PHE A 108 5.62 15.38 0.34
C PHE A 108 7.03 15.82 -0.10
N GLY A 109 7.82 14.95 -0.74
CA GLY A 109 9.20 15.23 -1.19
C GLY A 109 10.20 15.46 -0.05
N MET A 110 9.83 15.10 1.18
CA MET A 110 10.70 15.21 2.37
C MET A 110 11.79 14.15 2.37
N ILE A 111 11.56 13.00 1.71
CA ILE A 111 12.57 12.00 1.46
C ILE A 111 12.64 11.66 -0.04
N PRO A 112 13.82 11.28 -0.56
CA PRO A 112 13.94 10.84 -1.95
C PRO A 112 13.02 9.65 -2.24
N ASN A 113 12.35 9.66 -3.39
CA ASN A 113 11.35 8.65 -3.72
C ASN A 113 11.97 7.26 -4.00
N ASP A 114 13.20 7.21 -4.50
CA ASP A 114 13.98 5.98 -4.68
C ASP A 114 14.22 5.25 -3.34
N VAL A 115 14.41 5.98 -2.25
CA VAL A 115 14.50 5.41 -0.89
C VAL A 115 13.21 4.68 -0.52
N VAL A 116 12.05 5.29 -0.79
CA VAL A 116 10.73 4.67 -0.57
C VAL A 116 10.58 3.43 -1.45
N CYS A 117 10.98 3.52 -2.73
CA CYS A 117 10.93 2.41 -3.67
C CYS A 117 11.77 1.20 -3.21
N TYR A 118 13.01 1.44 -2.78
CA TYR A 118 13.89 0.38 -2.28
C TYR A 118 13.39 -0.19 -0.94
N ALA A 119 12.87 0.64 -0.04
CA ALA A 119 12.25 0.19 1.20
C ALA A 119 11.03 -0.71 0.91
N LEU A 120 10.17 -0.31 -0.04
CA LEU A 120 9.03 -1.12 -0.48
C LEU A 120 9.49 -2.44 -1.08
N ALA A 121 10.46 -2.42 -2.00
CA ALA A 121 10.99 -3.63 -2.60
C ALA A 121 11.57 -4.58 -1.55
N GLY A 122 12.37 -4.06 -0.61
CA GLY A 122 12.91 -4.85 0.50
C GLY A 122 11.81 -5.49 1.35
N TYR A 123 10.79 -4.72 1.73
CA TYR A 123 9.63 -5.23 2.46
C TYR A 123 8.86 -6.31 1.67
N MET A 124 8.62 -6.12 0.37
CA MET A 124 7.90 -7.08 -0.47
C MET A 124 8.68 -8.38 -0.65
N ALA A 125 10.00 -8.31 -0.87
CA ALA A 125 10.86 -9.49 -0.96
C ALA A 125 10.86 -10.27 0.36
N PHE A 126 10.93 -9.55 1.46
CA PHE A 126 10.91 -10.11 2.79
C PHE A 126 9.58 -10.83 3.10
N ASP A 127 8.44 -10.15 2.89
CA ASP A 127 7.11 -10.72 3.12
C ASP A 127 6.83 -11.90 2.18
N PHE A 128 7.29 -11.82 0.93
CA PHE A 128 7.23 -12.92 -0.02
C PHE A 128 7.94 -14.17 0.51
N LEU A 129 9.19 -14.06 0.97
CA LEU A 129 9.95 -15.19 1.49
C LEU A 129 9.27 -15.79 2.72
N TRP A 130 8.76 -14.96 3.63
CA TRP A 130 8.02 -15.42 4.80
C TRP A 130 6.80 -16.24 4.39
N ILE A 131 5.94 -15.71 3.51
CA ILE A 131 4.70 -16.37 3.07
C ILE A 131 5.01 -17.62 2.24
N ALA A 132 6.09 -17.63 1.46
CA ALA A 132 6.51 -18.78 0.68
C ALA A 132 6.92 -19.96 1.58
N ILE A 133 7.71 -19.69 2.62
CA ILE A 133 8.15 -20.70 3.59
C ILE A 133 6.99 -21.13 4.50
N PHE A 134 6.16 -20.17 4.93
CA PHE A 134 5.05 -20.41 5.84
C PHE A 134 3.71 -19.94 5.23
N PRO A 135 3.10 -20.70 4.30
CA PRO A 135 1.84 -20.28 3.66
C PRO A 135 0.66 -20.06 4.62
N ARG A 136 0.74 -20.65 5.83
CA ARG A 136 -0.22 -20.45 6.93
C ARG A 136 -0.02 -19.13 7.68
N ALA A 137 0.96 -18.31 7.33
CA ALA A 137 1.18 -16.98 7.89
C ALA A 137 0.13 -15.96 7.42
N VAL A 138 -0.61 -16.27 6.34
CA VAL A 138 -1.71 -15.43 5.84
C VAL A 138 -3.05 -16.15 5.95
N ALA A 139 -4.10 -15.39 6.24
CA ALA A 139 -5.43 -15.95 6.48
C ALA A 139 -6.12 -16.51 5.21
N SER A 140 -5.73 -16.04 4.02
CA SER A 140 -6.39 -16.45 2.78
C SER A 140 -5.52 -16.22 1.55
N LYS A 141 -5.57 -17.18 0.60
CA LYS A 141 -5.01 -17.11 -0.75
C LYS A 141 -3.51 -16.73 -0.81
N PRO A 142 -2.61 -17.51 -0.16
CA PRO A 142 -1.17 -17.21 -0.16
C PRO A 142 -0.58 -17.06 -1.57
N LYS A 143 -0.96 -17.92 -2.52
CA LYS A 143 -0.48 -17.84 -3.91
C LYS A 143 -0.78 -16.49 -4.57
N LEU A 144 -1.98 -15.96 -4.35
CA LEU A 144 -2.41 -14.68 -4.93
C LEU A 144 -1.61 -13.51 -4.32
N ILE A 145 -1.35 -13.58 -3.01
CA ILE A 145 -0.53 -12.60 -2.30
C ILE A 145 0.92 -12.65 -2.78
N LEU A 146 1.48 -13.84 -2.99
CA LEU A 146 2.84 -14.02 -3.53
C LEU A 146 2.98 -13.40 -4.93
N VAL A 147 2.01 -13.62 -5.83
CA VAL A 147 2.02 -12.98 -7.16
C VAL A 147 2.00 -11.46 -7.04
N HIS A 148 1.17 -10.92 -6.15
CA HIS A 148 1.13 -9.49 -5.88
C HIS A 148 2.47 -8.97 -5.37
N HIS A 149 3.09 -9.62 -4.38
CA HIS A 149 4.41 -9.21 -3.88
C HIS A 149 5.47 -9.26 -4.98
N CYS A 150 5.45 -10.24 -5.88
CA CYS A 150 6.35 -10.24 -7.04
C CYS A 150 6.16 -8.99 -7.90
N VAL A 151 4.92 -8.67 -8.30
CA VAL A 151 4.66 -7.51 -9.14
C VAL A 151 5.02 -6.21 -8.43
N THR A 152 4.66 -6.06 -7.15
CA THR A 152 4.98 -4.86 -6.36
C THR A 152 6.49 -4.72 -6.12
N PHE A 153 7.21 -5.83 -5.92
CA PHE A 153 8.67 -5.84 -5.83
C PHE A 153 9.31 -5.29 -7.11
N PHE A 154 8.96 -5.85 -8.27
CA PHE A 154 9.50 -5.39 -9.55
C PHE A 154 9.12 -3.94 -9.85
N LEU A 155 7.91 -3.52 -9.48
CA LEU A 155 7.45 -2.15 -9.64
C LEU A 155 8.27 -1.19 -8.75
N GLY A 156 8.57 -1.57 -7.51
CA GLY A 156 9.45 -0.81 -6.62
C GLY A 156 10.87 -0.67 -7.20
N VAL A 157 11.49 -1.79 -7.59
CA VAL A 157 12.83 -1.78 -8.19
C VAL A 157 12.87 -0.95 -9.49
N ALA A 158 11.90 -1.14 -10.38
CA ALA A 158 11.81 -0.39 -11.63
C ALA A 158 11.62 1.11 -11.36
N SER A 159 10.73 1.48 -10.44
CA SER A 159 10.47 2.88 -10.10
C SER A 159 11.70 3.56 -9.50
N ALA A 160 12.48 2.84 -8.68
CA ALA A 160 13.75 3.33 -8.17
C ALA A 160 14.77 3.57 -9.30
N HIS A 161 14.88 2.63 -10.23
CA HIS A 161 15.87 2.69 -11.32
C HIS A 161 15.53 3.75 -12.39
N ILE A 162 14.24 3.98 -12.65
CA ILE A 162 13.79 5.01 -13.59
C ILE A 162 13.92 6.42 -12.97
N GLY A 163 14.03 6.53 -11.64
CA GLY A 163 14.28 7.77 -10.93
C GLY A 163 13.04 8.67 -10.83
N SER A 164 13.25 9.99 -10.93
CA SER A 164 12.22 11.01 -10.68
C SER A 164 10.95 10.85 -11.53
N GLY A 165 11.07 10.33 -12.76
CA GLY A 165 9.94 10.17 -13.67
C GLY A 165 8.84 9.22 -13.18
N PHE A 166 9.16 8.26 -12.31
CA PHE A 166 8.18 7.31 -11.75
C PHE A 166 8.30 7.03 -10.25
N GLY A 167 9.40 7.41 -9.60
CA GLY A 167 9.61 7.14 -8.18
C GLY A 167 8.48 7.65 -7.29
N TYR A 168 7.93 8.83 -7.57
CA TYR A 168 6.82 9.39 -6.78
C TYR A 168 5.54 8.56 -6.87
N MET A 169 5.28 7.91 -8.01
CA MET A 169 4.12 7.02 -8.16
C MET A 169 4.22 5.83 -7.21
N CYS A 170 5.44 5.34 -6.98
CA CYS A 170 5.68 4.30 -5.99
C CYS A 170 5.32 4.80 -4.59
N SER A 171 5.73 6.01 -4.19
CA SER A 171 5.37 6.61 -2.89
C SER A 171 3.85 6.71 -2.72
N TYR A 172 3.13 7.24 -3.72
CA TYR A 172 1.66 7.27 -3.69
C TYR A 172 1.03 5.87 -3.58
N ALA A 173 1.55 4.90 -4.33
CA ALA A 173 1.07 3.52 -4.27
C ALA A 173 1.33 2.89 -2.91
N THR A 174 2.48 3.14 -2.28
CA THR A 174 2.84 2.59 -0.96
C THR A 174 1.97 3.13 0.17
N CYS A 175 1.35 4.31 0.04
CA CYS A 175 0.37 4.80 1.02
C CYS A 175 -0.81 3.84 1.23
N VAL A 176 -1.09 2.92 0.29
CA VAL A 176 -2.08 1.85 0.47
C VAL A 176 -1.76 0.92 1.64
N GLU A 177 -0.51 0.88 2.13
CA GLU A 177 -0.15 0.07 3.30
C GLU A 177 -0.84 0.54 4.58
N LEU A 178 -1.34 1.77 4.65
CA LEU A 178 -2.24 2.22 5.72
C LEU A 178 -3.51 1.35 5.74
N ASN A 179 -4.05 1.05 4.57
CA ASN A 179 -5.22 0.20 4.43
C ASN A 179 -4.92 -1.23 4.91
N THR A 180 -3.76 -1.78 4.56
CA THR A 180 -3.30 -3.09 5.04
C THR A 180 -3.12 -3.09 6.57
N PHE A 181 -2.50 -2.04 7.14
CA PHE A 181 -2.30 -1.89 8.57
C PHE A 181 -3.63 -1.93 9.35
N LEU A 182 -4.60 -1.12 8.94
CA LEU A 182 -5.92 -1.09 9.57
C LEU A 182 -6.58 -2.47 9.56
N LEU A 183 -6.42 -3.20 8.46
CA LEU A 183 -6.93 -4.55 8.32
C LEU A 183 -6.22 -5.57 9.24
N VAL A 184 -4.91 -5.46 9.43
CA VAL A 184 -4.17 -6.29 10.39
C VAL A 184 -4.58 -5.94 11.83
N ALA A 185 -4.68 -4.65 12.17
CA ALA A 185 -5.09 -4.17 13.48
C ALA A 185 -6.49 -4.68 13.88
N MET A 186 -7.45 -4.67 12.95
CA MET A 186 -8.80 -5.22 13.17
C MET A 186 -8.83 -6.72 13.49
N ARG A 187 -7.78 -7.48 13.17
CA ARG A 187 -7.70 -8.92 13.46
C ARG A 187 -7.27 -9.22 14.90
N LEU A 188 -6.81 -8.21 15.64
CA LEU A 188 -6.41 -8.36 17.03
C LEU A 188 -7.62 -8.75 17.88
N PRO A 189 -7.50 -9.78 18.75
CA PRO A 189 -8.59 -10.18 19.64
C PRO A 189 -9.10 -9.06 20.54
N SER A 190 -8.20 -8.19 21.00
CA SER A 190 -8.52 -7.03 21.85
C SER A 190 -9.35 -5.95 21.15
N VAL A 191 -9.34 -5.93 19.82
CA VAL A 191 -10.01 -4.91 19.00
C VAL A 191 -11.38 -5.41 18.50
N ARG A 192 -11.52 -6.72 18.30
CA ARG A 192 -12.70 -7.31 17.66
C ARG A 192 -13.98 -7.08 18.48
N GLY A 193 -15.00 -6.49 17.84
CA GLY A 193 -16.30 -6.22 18.47
C GLY A 193 -16.34 -4.96 19.35
N THR A 194 -15.21 -4.26 19.51
CA THR A 194 -15.12 -3.02 20.28
C THR A 194 -15.48 -1.79 19.44
N ALA A 195 -15.68 -0.63 20.09
CA ALA A 195 -15.85 0.65 19.40
C ALA A 195 -14.62 1.02 18.54
N LEU A 196 -13.42 0.75 19.05
CA LEU A 196 -12.17 0.92 18.28
C LEU A 196 -12.17 0.04 17.03
N GLY A 197 -12.64 -1.20 17.12
CA GLY A 197 -12.78 -2.09 15.96
C GLY A 197 -13.67 -1.50 14.87
N LYS A 198 -14.80 -0.89 15.23
CA LYS A 198 -15.68 -0.20 14.28
C LYS A 198 -15.04 1.03 13.65
N LEU A 199 -14.28 1.81 14.44
CA LEU A 199 -13.55 2.97 13.94
C LEU A 199 -12.49 2.55 12.91
N LEU A 200 -11.71 1.51 13.22
CA LEU A 200 -10.71 0.96 12.30
C LEU A 200 -11.34 0.36 11.04
N GLU A 201 -12.53 -0.23 11.15
CA GLU A 201 -13.31 -0.71 10.00
C GLU A 201 -13.76 0.44 9.09
N GLY A 202 -14.27 1.52 9.67
CA GLY A 202 -14.59 2.74 8.92
C GLY A 202 -13.35 3.32 8.22
N GLY A 203 -12.24 3.46 8.94
CA GLY A 203 -10.97 3.91 8.38
C GLY A 203 -10.44 3.00 7.27
N PHE A 204 -10.60 1.69 7.41
CA PHE A 204 -10.25 0.72 6.38
C PHE A 204 -11.05 0.98 5.10
N TRP A 205 -12.37 1.16 5.19
CA TRP A 205 -13.18 1.43 4.00
C TRP A 205 -12.87 2.78 3.35
N VAL A 206 -12.63 3.83 4.13
CA VAL A 206 -12.23 5.14 3.61
C VAL A 206 -10.91 5.04 2.86
N THR A 207 -9.88 4.49 3.49
CA THR A 207 -8.55 4.31 2.86
C THR A 207 -8.61 3.38 1.65
N CYS A 208 -9.46 2.35 1.69
CA CYS A 208 -9.70 1.47 0.56
C CYS A 208 -10.24 2.26 -0.65
N LEU A 209 -11.30 3.05 -0.46
CA LEU A 209 -11.88 3.85 -1.53
C LEU A 209 -10.88 4.88 -2.07
N VAL A 210 -10.21 5.63 -1.18
CA VAL A 210 -9.25 6.66 -1.57
C VAL A 210 -8.08 6.06 -2.35
N PHE A 211 -7.34 5.12 -1.77
CA PHE A 211 -6.11 4.63 -2.39
C PHE A 211 -6.37 3.62 -3.50
N ARG A 212 -7.24 2.63 -3.27
CA ARG A 212 -7.44 1.54 -4.22
C ARG A 212 -8.36 1.90 -5.38
N MET A 213 -9.39 2.72 -5.14
CA MET A 213 -10.36 3.11 -6.18
C MET A 213 -10.06 4.48 -6.78
N GLY A 214 -9.42 5.38 -6.04
CA GLY A 214 -9.01 6.71 -6.53
C GLY A 214 -7.57 6.74 -7.03
N VAL A 215 -6.62 6.66 -6.10
CA VAL A 215 -5.20 6.91 -6.37
C VAL A 215 -4.62 5.90 -7.37
N HIS A 216 -4.82 4.59 -7.21
CA HIS A 216 -4.21 3.60 -8.11
C HIS A 216 -4.68 3.74 -9.57
N PRO A 217 -5.98 3.87 -9.88
CA PRO A 217 -6.42 4.18 -11.24
C PRO A 217 -5.86 5.50 -11.78
N TRP A 218 -5.77 6.53 -10.93
CA TRP A 218 -5.13 7.80 -11.31
C TRP A 218 -3.64 7.62 -11.65
N LEU A 219 -2.90 6.79 -10.92
CA LEU A 219 -1.49 6.47 -11.22
C LEU A 219 -1.34 5.76 -12.57
N VAL A 220 -2.26 4.86 -12.95
CA VAL A 220 -2.26 4.24 -14.29
C VAL A 220 -2.48 5.29 -15.39
N TYR A 221 -3.46 6.19 -15.18
CA TYR A 221 -3.68 7.30 -16.10
C TYR A 221 -2.42 8.16 -16.22
N HIS A 222 -1.82 8.54 -15.09
CA HIS A 222 -0.63 9.38 -15.08
C HIS A 222 0.59 8.68 -15.72
N SER A 223 0.72 7.35 -15.55
CA SER A 223 1.81 6.60 -16.17
C SER A 223 1.70 6.50 -17.69
N LEU A 224 0.49 6.58 -18.22
CA LEU A 224 0.25 6.60 -19.67
C LEU A 224 0.59 7.97 -20.29
N PHE A 225 0.15 9.06 -19.66
CA PHE A 225 0.05 10.36 -20.31
C PHE A 225 1.05 11.42 -19.84
N ALA A 226 1.46 11.41 -18.59
CA ALA A 226 2.19 12.53 -17.97
C ALA A 226 3.64 12.17 -17.61
N ALA A 227 4.25 11.30 -18.43
CA ALA A 227 5.68 11.04 -18.41
C ALA A 227 6.22 10.80 -19.84
N PRO A 228 5.95 11.69 -20.82
CA PRO A 228 6.26 11.48 -22.23
C PRO A 228 7.77 11.31 -22.49
N ALA A 229 8.61 11.90 -21.64
CA ALA A 229 10.07 11.83 -21.72
C ALA A 229 10.67 10.47 -21.29
N VAL A 230 9.89 9.60 -20.63
CA VAL A 230 10.40 8.31 -20.16
C VAL A 230 10.47 7.29 -21.29
N TYR A 231 11.59 6.57 -21.36
CA TYR A 231 11.85 5.49 -22.31
C TYR A 231 10.64 4.53 -22.41
N PRO A 232 10.07 4.32 -23.62
CA PRO A 232 8.79 3.64 -23.77
C PRO A 232 8.68 2.25 -23.11
N PRO A 233 9.71 1.38 -23.16
CA PRO A 233 9.68 0.10 -22.45
C PRO A 233 9.52 0.22 -20.93
N HIS A 234 10.14 1.22 -20.30
CA HIS A 234 9.98 1.49 -18.87
C HIS A 234 8.55 1.92 -18.54
N ARG A 235 7.96 2.77 -19.38
CA ARG A 235 6.56 3.20 -19.25
C ARG A 235 5.60 2.02 -19.36
N ILE A 236 5.80 1.15 -20.34
CA ILE A 236 4.99 -0.06 -20.54
C ILE A 236 5.08 -0.94 -19.29
N LEU A 237 6.29 -1.20 -18.78
CA LEU A 237 6.52 -2.02 -17.59
C LEU A 237 5.77 -1.46 -16.36
N VAL A 238 5.96 -0.17 -16.05
CA VAL A 238 5.31 0.49 -14.91
C VAL A 238 3.79 0.50 -15.07
N THR A 239 3.30 0.82 -16.26
CA THR A 239 1.86 0.88 -16.55
C THR A 239 1.20 -0.48 -16.41
N LEU A 240 1.83 -1.56 -16.90
CA LEU A 240 1.33 -2.92 -16.75
C LEU A 240 1.32 -3.34 -15.28
N GLY A 241 2.38 -3.02 -14.52
CA GLY A 241 2.45 -3.25 -13.09
C GLY A 241 1.33 -2.52 -12.33
N MET A 242 1.13 -1.23 -12.58
CA MET A 242 0.07 -0.43 -11.96
C MET A 242 -1.33 -0.92 -12.35
N THR A 243 -1.52 -1.31 -13.61
CA THR A 243 -2.79 -1.89 -14.09
C THR A 243 -3.09 -3.20 -13.35
N PHE A 244 -2.09 -4.07 -13.21
CA PHE A 244 -2.22 -5.28 -12.40
C PHE A 244 -2.61 -4.93 -10.95
N MET A 245 -1.99 -3.92 -10.33
CA MET A 245 -2.32 -3.48 -8.98
C MET A 245 -3.77 -3.01 -8.85
N VAL A 246 -4.28 -2.28 -9.84
CA VAL A 246 -5.70 -1.89 -9.89
C VAL A 246 -6.59 -3.13 -9.98
N LEU A 247 -6.34 -4.03 -10.92
CA LEU A 247 -7.16 -5.24 -11.09
C LEU A 247 -7.14 -6.13 -9.84
N PHE A 248 -5.96 -6.30 -9.24
CA PHE A 248 -5.79 -7.02 -7.98
C PHE A 248 -6.60 -6.38 -6.85
N ASN A 249 -6.55 -5.05 -6.72
CA ASN A 249 -7.29 -4.30 -5.73
C ASN A 249 -8.81 -4.43 -5.90
N MET A 250 -9.31 -4.26 -7.13
CA MET A 250 -10.72 -4.43 -7.46
C MET A 250 -11.19 -5.84 -7.12
N TYR A 251 -10.40 -6.85 -7.48
CA TYR A 251 -10.68 -8.24 -7.15
C TYR A 251 -10.69 -8.48 -5.63
N TYR A 252 -9.74 -7.90 -4.89
CA TYR A 252 -9.69 -8.01 -3.44
C TYR A 252 -10.92 -7.39 -2.76
N VAL A 253 -11.32 -6.19 -3.18
CA VAL A 253 -12.53 -5.50 -2.71
C VAL A 253 -13.76 -6.34 -3.01
N TYR A 254 -13.89 -6.86 -4.22
CA TYR A 254 -14.98 -7.76 -4.60
C TYR A 254 -15.07 -8.98 -3.67
N LEU A 255 -13.95 -9.66 -3.41
CA LEU A 255 -13.93 -10.81 -2.51
C LEU A 255 -14.34 -10.45 -1.09
N ARG A 256 -13.95 -9.26 -0.63
CA ARG A 256 -14.29 -8.79 0.71
C ARG A 256 -15.78 -8.48 0.83
N VAL A 257 -16.34 -7.68 -0.08
CA VAL A 257 -17.77 -7.37 -0.13
C VAL A 257 -18.61 -8.66 -0.20
N LYS A 258 -18.21 -9.60 -1.06
CA LYS A 258 -18.89 -10.91 -1.18
C LYS A 258 -18.86 -11.71 0.11
N LYS A 259 -17.75 -11.67 0.86
CA LYS A 259 -17.61 -12.36 2.15
C LYS A 259 -18.53 -11.72 3.20
N ASP A 260 -18.53 -10.40 3.27
CA ASP A 260 -19.29 -9.65 4.27
C ASP A 260 -20.81 -9.80 4.01
N ALA A 261 -21.25 -9.68 2.75
CA ALA A 261 -22.65 -9.94 2.36
C ALA A 261 -23.13 -11.35 2.71
N LYS A 262 -22.27 -12.38 2.58
CA LYS A 262 -22.60 -13.75 3.00
C LYS A 262 -22.71 -13.87 4.52
N ALA A 263 -21.89 -13.16 5.28
CA ALA A 263 -21.94 -13.16 6.73
C ALA A 263 -23.23 -12.51 7.22
N ASP A 264 -23.63 -11.38 6.62
CA ASP A 264 -24.87 -10.66 6.95
C ASP A 264 -26.10 -11.49 6.61
N ALA A 265 -26.12 -12.15 5.44
CA ALA A 265 -27.21 -13.05 5.07
C ALA A 265 -27.36 -14.22 6.07
N LYS A 266 -26.25 -14.78 6.56
CA LYS A 266 -26.26 -15.84 7.58
C LYS A 266 -26.77 -15.32 8.93
N ALA A 267 -26.33 -14.12 9.34
CA ALA A 267 -26.76 -13.49 10.59
C ALA A 267 -28.27 -13.17 10.56
N SER A 268 -28.79 -12.65 9.45
CA SER A 268 -30.22 -12.37 9.27
C SER A 268 -31.07 -13.63 9.32
N LYS A 269 -30.63 -14.73 8.67
CA LYS A 269 -31.32 -16.04 8.77
C LYS A 269 -31.32 -16.59 10.20
N ALA A 270 -30.21 -16.47 10.93
CA ALA A 270 -30.14 -16.91 12.31
C ALA A 270 -31.09 -16.13 13.23
N LYS A 271 -31.17 -14.79 13.07
CA LYS A 271 -32.12 -13.94 13.79
C LYS A 271 -33.57 -14.29 13.47
N ALA A 272 -33.89 -14.56 12.20
CA ALA A 272 -35.23 -14.96 11.78
C ALA A 272 -35.65 -16.29 12.41
N LYS A 273 -34.75 -17.29 12.42
CA LYS A 273 -34.98 -18.59 13.06
C LYS A 273 -35.20 -18.48 14.57
N ALA A 274 -34.35 -17.72 15.27
CA ALA A 274 -34.52 -17.49 16.71
C ALA A 274 -35.87 -16.83 17.04
N LYS A 275 -36.32 -15.89 16.19
CA LYS A 275 -37.62 -15.23 16.34
C LYS A 275 -38.81 -16.16 16.08
N SER A 276 -38.69 -17.14 15.17
CA SER A 276 -39.75 -18.14 14.93
C SER A 276 -39.84 -19.14 16.08
N GLU A 277 -38.72 -19.58 16.63
CA GLU A 277 -38.68 -20.52 17.77
C GLU A 277 -39.29 -19.90 19.04
N PHE A 278 -38.98 -18.62 19.31
CA PHE A 278 -39.57 -17.89 20.45
C PHE A 278 -41.09 -17.70 20.35
N LYS A 279 -41.66 -17.63 19.14
CA LYS A 279 -43.12 -17.50 18.95
C LYS A 279 -43.89 -18.82 19.10
N SER A 280 -43.19 -19.95 19.02
CA SER A 280 -43.78 -21.29 19.15
C SER A 280 -43.72 -21.86 20.56
N SER A 281 -43.08 -21.17 21.50
CA SER A 281 -43.04 -21.49 22.94
C SER A 281 -44.06 -20.65 23.68
#